data_AF-A0A7K4MSE3-F1
#
_entry.id   AF-A0A7K4MSE3-F1
#
_cell.length_a   1.000
_cell.length_b   1.000
_cell.length_c   1.000
_cell.angle_alpha   90.00
_cell.angle_beta   90.00
_cell.angle_gamma   90.00
#
_symmetry.space_group_name_H-M   'P 1'
#
loop_
_entity.id
_entity.type
_entity.pdbx_description
1 polymer ?
#
loop_
_entity_poly.entity_id
_entity_poly.type
_entity_poly.pdbx_seq_one_letter_code
_entity_poly.pdbx_strand_id
1 'polypeptide(L)'
;MTVVPQSRLDLLTEMEERYEKKDIQYFVKLLDHEDYVIRCRATCILVDMGGEDKVPYIAKVLKDDTNELVRHEAAFSLGQMCYSNGIVPLEDATKNDPSVFVRHEAAIALGVMGS
;
A
#
# COMPACT_ATOMS: atom_id res chain seq x y z
N MET A 1 22.26 -20.54 -9.13
CA MET A 1 22.06 -19.25 -9.82
C MET A 1 20.56 -19.04 -9.89
N THR A 2 19.99 -18.27 -8.95
CA THR A 2 18.55 -18.04 -8.87
C THR A 2 18.17 -17.00 -9.92
N VAL A 3 17.81 -17.49 -11.11
CA VAL A 3 17.28 -16.65 -12.18
C VAL A 3 15.89 -16.21 -11.75
N VAL A 4 15.60 -14.91 -11.83
CA VAL A 4 14.25 -14.39 -11.64
C VAL A 4 13.34 -15.07 -12.67
N PRO A 5 12.21 -15.68 -12.29
CA PRO A 5 11.34 -16.36 -13.24
C PRO A 5 10.88 -15.41 -14.35
N GLN A 6 10.81 -15.89 -15.59
CA GLN A 6 10.36 -15.08 -16.73
C GLN A 6 8.98 -14.47 -16.47
N SER A 7 8.07 -15.23 -15.86
CA SER A 7 6.74 -14.74 -15.47
C SER A 7 6.78 -13.53 -14.52
N ARG A 8 7.80 -13.44 -13.65
CA ARG A 8 7.98 -12.26 -12.79
C ARG A 8 8.48 -11.06 -13.59
N LEU A 9 9.38 -11.27 -14.55
CA LEU A 9 9.83 -10.20 -15.43
C LEU A 9 8.67 -9.68 -16.29
N ASP A 10 7.89 -10.58 -16.89
CA ASP A 10 6.73 -10.24 -17.70
C ASP A 10 5.70 -9.44 -16.90
N LEU A 11 5.42 -9.83 -15.64
CA LEU A 11 4.53 -9.08 -14.75
C LEU A 11 5.06 -7.67 -14.45
N LEU A 12 6.35 -7.53 -14.19
CA LEU A 12 6.95 -6.22 -13.91
C LEU A 12 6.91 -5.33 -15.15
N THR A 13 7.16 -5.88 -16.35
CA THR A 13 7.00 -5.16 -17.61
C THR A 13 5.55 -4.73 -17.83
N GLU A 14 4.56 -5.60 -17.57
CA GLU A 14 3.15 -5.19 -17.67
C GLU A 14 2.82 -4.08 -16.65
N MET A 15 3.32 -4.19 -15.41
CA MET A 15 3.14 -3.12 -14.40
C MET A 15 3.68 -1.78 -14.89
N GLU A 16 4.83 -1.74 -15.56
CA GLU A 16 5.39 -0.52 -16.13
C GLU A 16 4.47 0.07 -17.22
N GLU A 17 4.02 -0.74 -18.17
CA GLU A 17 3.10 -0.29 -19.24
C GLU A 17 1.76 0.23 -18.68
N ARG A 18 1.24 -0.40 -17.61
CA ARG A 18 -0.01 -0.01 -16.96
C ARG A 18 0.14 1.28 -16.15
N TYR A 19 1.31 1.47 -15.55
CA TYR A 19 1.65 2.70 -14.85
C TYR A 19 1.67 3.91 -15.81
N GLU A 20 2.32 3.77 -16.97
CA GLU A 20 2.36 4.84 -18.00
C GLU A 20 0.95 5.24 -18.47
N LYS A 21 0.03 4.28 -18.55
CA LYS A 21 -1.38 4.49 -18.92
C LYS A 21 -2.24 5.01 -17.76
N LYS A 22 -1.69 5.14 -16.55
CA LYS A 22 -2.42 5.48 -15.31
C LYS A 22 -3.62 4.55 -15.06
N ASP A 23 -3.44 3.25 -15.31
CA ASP A 23 -4.49 2.23 -15.14
C ASP A 23 -4.68 1.88 -13.65
N ILE A 24 -5.38 2.75 -12.92
CA ILE A 24 -5.63 2.59 -11.47
C ILE A 24 -6.29 1.24 -11.16
N GLN A 25 -7.25 0.80 -11.99
CA GLN A 25 -8.01 -0.43 -11.74
C GLN A 25 -7.14 -1.67 -11.84
N TYR A 26 -6.12 -1.66 -12.71
CA TYR A 26 -5.11 -2.71 -12.75
C TYR A 26 -4.37 -2.84 -11.42
N PHE A 27 -3.88 -1.74 -10.85
CA PHE A 27 -3.14 -1.77 -9.59
C PHE A 27 -4.03 -2.07 -8.38
N VAL A 28 -5.29 -1.63 -8.38
CA VAL A 28 -6.26 -2.03 -7.34
C VAL A 28 -6.43 -3.55 -7.29
N LYS A 29 -6.46 -4.24 -8.43
CA LYS A 29 -6.51 -5.71 -8.47
C LYS A 29 -5.24 -6.36 -7.92
N LEU A 30 -4.08 -5.74 -8.13
CA LEU A 30 -2.81 -6.26 -7.63
C LEU A 30 -2.67 -6.15 -6.10
N LEU A 31 -3.54 -5.40 -5.42
CA LEU A 31 -3.61 -5.39 -3.95
C LEU A 31 -4.09 -6.73 -3.36
N ASP A 32 -4.65 -7.64 -4.18
CA ASP A 32 -5.04 -8.98 -3.75
C ASP A 32 -4.10 -10.07 -4.34
N HIS A 33 -2.95 -9.68 -4.90
CA HIS A 33 -1.98 -10.61 -5.51
C HIS A 33 -1.36 -11.57 -4.48
N GLU A 34 -1.09 -12.82 -4.86
CA GLU A 34 -0.56 -13.85 -3.94
C GLU A 34 0.79 -13.46 -3.32
N ASP A 35 1.66 -12.86 -4.12
CA ASP A 35 2.96 -12.35 -3.70
C ASP A 35 2.83 -10.98 -3.01
N TYR A 36 3.22 -10.93 -1.74
CA TYR A 36 3.21 -9.72 -0.92
C TYR A 36 4.11 -8.61 -1.50
N VAL A 37 5.19 -8.95 -2.23
CA VAL A 37 6.06 -7.95 -2.88
C VAL A 37 5.30 -7.20 -3.97
N ILE A 38 4.42 -7.89 -4.70
CA ILE A 38 3.56 -7.27 -5.72
C ILE A 38 2.50 -6.39 -5.06
N ARG A 39 1.91 -6.83 -3.94
CA ARG A 39 0.95 -6.02 -3.18
C ARG A 39 1.58 -4.74 -2.62
N CYS A 40 2.77 -4.83 -2.03
CA CYS A 40 3.57 -3.67 -1.61
C CYS A 40 3.79 -2.72 -2.80
N ARG A 41 4.29 -3.22 -3.93
CA ARG A 41 4.58 -2.38 -5.09
C ARG A 41 3.33 -1.72 -5.66
N ALA A 42 2.20 -2.44 -5.71
CA ALA A 42 0.92 -1.90 -6.14
C ALA A 42 0.43 -0.79 -5.19
N THR A 43 0.62 -0.95 -3.88
CA THR A 43 0.35 0.07 -2.86
C THR A 43 1.14 1.34 -3.14
N CYS A 44 2.46 1.26 -3.30
CA CYS A 44 3.31 2.42 -3.60
C CYS A 44 2.90 3.11 -4.91
N ILE A 45 2.57 2.33 -5.95
CA ILE A 45 2.18 2.88 -7.26
C ILE A 45 0.86 3.65 -7.17
N LEU A 46 -0.15 3.13 -6.45
CA LEU A 46 -1.41 3.84 -6.28
C LEU A 46 -1.23 5.17 -5.55
N VAL A 47 -0.30 5.23 -4.59
CA VAL A 47 0.05 6.45 -3.85
C VAL A 47 0.75 7.45 -4.76
N ASP A 48 1.72 7.00 -5.56
CA ASP A 48 2.43 7.83 -6.53
C ASP A 48 1.51 8.41 -7.62
N MET A 49 0.50 7.65 -8.05
CA MET A 49 -0.56 8.16 -8.94
C MET A 49 -1.44 9.23 -8.28
N GLY A 50 -1.49 9.27 -6.96
CA GLY A 50 -2.20 10.26 -6.17
C GLY A 50 -3.72 10.21 -6.25
N GLY A 51 -4.35 11.05 -5.41
CA GLY A 51 -5.79 11.23 -5.35
C GLY A 51 -6.43 10.61 -4.10
N GLU A 52 -7.35 11.37 -3.50
CA GLU A 52 -8.08 10.98 -2.29
C GLU A 52 -8.94 9.72 -2.53
N ASP A 53 -9.35 9.47 -3.77
CA ASP A 53 -10.11 8.29 -4.17
C ASP A 53 -9.33 6.98 -3.99
N LYS A 54 -8.02 7.03 -3.72
CA LYS A 54 -7.20 5.83 -3.46
C LYS A 54 -7.14 5.45 -2.00
N VAL A 55 -7.45 6.39 -1.10
CA VAL A 55 -7.38 6.18 0.35
C VAL A 55 -8.19 4.97 0.81
N PRO A 56 -9.44 4.73 0.33
CA PRO A 56 -10.19 3.54 0.74
C PRO A 56 -9.49 2.22 0.41
N TYR A 57 -8.77 2.15 -0.72
CA TYR A 57 -8.02 0.94 -1.08
C TYR A 57 -6.82 0.74 -0.16
N ILE A 58 -6.04 1.80 0.11
CA ILE A 58 -4.87 1.70 0.98
C ILE A 58 -5.29 1.44 2.43
N ALA A 59 -6.39 2.03 2.90
CA ALA A 59 -6.97 1.76 4.21
C ALA A 59 -7.42 0.29 4.35
N LYS A 60 -7.98 -0.31 3.29
CA LYS A 60 -8.31 -1.74 3.27
C LYS A 60 -7.05 -2.59 3.39
N VAL A 61 -5.98 -2.25 2.67
CA VAL A 61 -4.69 -2.97 2.76
C VAL A 61 -4.13 -2.90 4.18
N LEU A 62 -4.12 -1.70 4.79
CA LEU A 62 -3.68 -1.51 6.18
C LEU A 62 -4.48 -2.37 7.17
N LYS A 63 -5.76 -2.62 6.90
CA LYS A 63 -6.62 -3.37 7.82
C LYS A 63 -6.56 -4.88 7.61
N ASP A 64 -6.61 -5.31 6.36
CA ASP A 64 -6.98 -6.68 6.01
C ASP A 64 -5.80 -7.52 5.47
N ASP A 65 -4.66 -6.90 5.12
CA ASP A 65 -3.54 -7.68 4.55
C ASP A 65 -2.93 -8.65 5.56
N THR A 66 -2.67 -9.88 5.12
CA THR A 66 -2.11 -10.93 5.96
C THR A 66 -0.64 -10.69 6.32
N ASN A 67 0.10 -9.92 5.51
CA ASN A 67 1.52 -9.65 5.70
C ASN A 67 1.74 -8.30 6.37
N GLU A 68 2.44 -8.29 7.50
CA GLU A 68 2.71 -7.07 8.27
C GLU A 68 3.54 -6.03 7.51
N LEU A 69 4.41 -6.44 6.58
CA LEU A 69 5.19 -5.50 5.77
C LEU A 69 4.30 -4.75 4.77
N VAL A 70 3.27 -5.41 4.24
CA VAL A 70 2.30 -4.76 3.34
C VAL A 70 1.43 -3.80 4.13
N ARG A 71 0.97 -4.19 5.32
CA ARG A 71 0.23 -3.28 6.22
C ARG A 71 1.08 -2.09 6.66
N HIS A 72 2.35 -2.31 6.97
CA HIS A 72 3.31 -1.24 7.29
C HIS A 72 3.44 -0.26 6.12
N GLU A 73 3.66 -0.75 4.90
CA GLU A 73 3.72 0.08 3.69
C GLU A 73 2.43 0.89 3.49
N ALA A 74 1.26 0.29 3.75
CA ALA A 74 -0.02 0.99 3.68
C ALA A 74 -0.16 2.08 4.75
N ALA A 75 0.33 1.86 5.98
CA ALA A 75 0.36 2.90 7.02
C ALA A 75 1.24 4.08 6.59
N PHE A 76 2.47 3.80 6.16
CA PHE A 76 3.40 4.81 5.65
C PHE A 76 2.79 5.60 4.49
N SER A 77 2.21 4.88 3.53
CA SER A 77 1.54 5.44 2.35
C SER A 77 0.40 6.40 2.70
N LEU A 78 -0.48 6.03 3.63
CA LEU A 78 -1.56 6.91 4.10
C LEU A 78 -1.01 8.19 4.74
N GLY A 79 0.08 8.06 5.52
CA GLY A 79 0.81 9.21 6.07
C GLY A 79 1.36 10.14 4.99
N GLN A 80 1.91 9.60 3.90
CA GLN A 80 2.42 10.38 2.77
C GLN A 80 1.31 11.08 1.97
N MET A 81 0.15 10.44 1.83
CA MET A 81 -0.98 10.99 1.08
C MET A 81 -1.62 12.20 1.78
N CYS A 82 -1.52 12.30 3.12
CA CYS A 82 -2.02 13.41 3.93
C CYS A 82 -3.51 13.78 3.73
N TYR A 83 -4.36 12.79 3.43
CA TYR A 83 -5.81 13.00 3.37
C TYR A 83 -6.48 12.64 4.70
N SER A 84 -7.42 13.48 5.14
CA SER A 84 -8.07 13.35 6.46
C SER A 84 -8.88 12.06 6.61
N ASN A 85 -9.38 11.48 5.52
CA ASN A 85 -10.06 10.19 5.51
C ASN A 85 -9.11 9.00 5.83
N GLY A 86 -7.78 9.21 5.82
CA GLY A 86 -6.79 8.24 6.29
C GLY A 86 -6.60 8.20 7.81
N ILE A 87 -7.09 9.20 8.55
CA ILE A 87 -6.91 9.32 10.01
C ILE A 87 -7.56 8.14 10.75
N VAL A 88 -8.83 7.84 10.46
CA VAL A 88 -9.55 6.76 11.17
C VAL A 88 -8.90 5.39 10.98
N PRO A 89 -8.53 4.96 9.75
CA PRO A 89 -7.78 3.72 9.55
C PRO A 89 -6.44 3.69 10.32
N LEU A 90 -5.69 4.79 10.33
CA LEU A 90 -4.41 4.88 11.02
C LEU A 90 -4.57 4.81 12.54
N GLU A 91 -5.58 5.47 13.11
CA GLU A 91 -5.89 5.36 14.53
C GLU A 91 -6.25 3.93 14.94
N ASP A 92 -7.03 3.22 14.11
CA ASP A 92 -7.36 1.82 14.34
C ASP A 92 -6.09 0.96 14.32
N ALA A 93 -5.25 1.11 13.30
CA ALA A 93 -3.98 0.40 13.21
C ALA A 93 -3.06 0.67 14.42
N THR A 94 -2.90 1.92 14.85
CA THR A 94 -2.09 2.27 16.04
C THR A 94 -2.57 1.56 17.31
N LYS A 95 -3.87 1.33 17.47
CA LYS A 95 -4.45 0.72 18.67
C LYS A 95 -4.52 -0.80 18.58
N ASN A 96 -4.83 -1.33 17.40
CA ASN A 96 -5.37 -2.67 17.22
C ASN A 96 -4.55 -3.57 16.28
N ASP A 97 -3.59 -3.05 15.50
CA ASP A 97 -2.79 -3.93 14.63
C ASP A 97 -1.97 -4.92 15.47
N PRO A 98 -1.93 -6.22 15.12
CA PRO A 98 -1.17 -7.22 15.87
C PRO A 98 0.34 -6.94 15.87
N SER A 99 0.88 -6.33 14.81
CA SER A 99 2.31 -6.06 14.67
C SER A 99 2.71 -4.74 15.32
N VAL A 100 3.71 -4.79 16.20
CA VAL A 100 4.31 -3.58 16.81
C VAL A 100 4.87 -2.64 15.73
N PHE A 101 5.41 -3.20 14.64
CA PHE A 101 5.98 -2.44 13.54
C PHE A 101 4.91 -1.61 12.81
N VAL A 102 3.76 -2.21 12.53
CA VAL A 102 2.64 -1.50 11.89
C VAL A 102 2.07 -0.44 12.83
N ARG A 103 1.93 -0.75 14.13
CA ARG A 103 1.45 0.26 15.12
C ARG A 103 2.38 1.47 15.21
N HIS A 104 3.70 1.24 15.17
CA HIS A 104 4.70 2.30 15.18
C HIS A 104 4.60 3.19 13.95
N GLU A 105 4.55 2.60 12.77
CA GLU A 105 4.43 3.34 11.50
C GLU A 105 3.11 4.11 11.43
N ALA A 106 2.00 3.51 11.84
CA ALA A 106 0.71 4.20 11.88
C ALA A 106 0.72 5.43 12.81
N ALA A 107 1.41 5.34 13.96
CA ALA A 107 1.59 6.47 14.86
C ALA A 107 2.46 7.58 14.25
N ILE A 108 3.51 7.22 13.50
CA ILE A 108 4.32 8.19 12.74
C ILE A 108 3.47 8.88 11.69
N ALA A 109 2.72 8.13 10.89
CA ALA A 109 1.85 8.65 9.85
C ALA A 109 0.82 9.66 10.40
N LEU A 110 0.20 9.37 11.56
CA LEU A 110 -0.67 10.33 12.25
C LEU A 110 0.06 11.62 12.64
N GLY A 111 1.30 11.52 13.13
CA GLY A 111 2.12 12.68 13.48
C GLY A 111 2.46 13.55 12.26
N VAL A 112 2.72 12.92 11.11
CA VAL A 112 2.97 13.62 9.84
C VAL A 112 1.73 14.38 9.37
N MET A 113 0.55 13.77 9.44
CA MET A 113 -0.70 14.42 9.01
C MET A 113 -1.17 15.54 9.94
N GLY A 114 -0.78 15.50 11.22
CA GLY A 114 -1.15 16.51 12.22
C GLY A 114 -0.18 17.70 12.32
N SER A 115 0.91 17.70 11.56
CA SER A 115 1.91 18.77 11.49
C SER A 115 1.56 19.81 10.44
#